data_AF-A0A255QT07-F1
#
_entry.id   AF-A0A255QT07-F1
#
_cell.length_a   1.000
_cell.length_b   1.000
_cell.length_c   1.000
_cell.angle_alpha   90.00
_cell.angle_beta   90.00
_cell.angle_gamma   90.00
#
_symmetry.space_group_name_H-M   'P 1'
#
loop_
_entity.id
_entity.type
_entity.pdbx_description
1 polymer ?
#
loop_
_entity_poly.entity_id
_entity_poly.type
_entity_poly.pdbx_seq_one_letter_code
_entity_poly.pdbx_strand_id
1 'polypeptide(L)'
;MCEIKICGYCEVTDQNRRVIDDEQTLRCFNKLEYCDERPIDNLFDGDPEELALIQKLISGGTLVLEYLDSENVILATTGYTAKEELSDSEIQKLISFTSGHWVDGFGSRFCEDFLQDQGYRLELNCDARFQDAFASVTTNETTRFFRVQF
;
A
#
# COMPACT_ATOMS: atom_id res chain seq x y z
N MET A 1 2.51 16.63 -13.40
CA MET A 1 1.84 15.43 -12.87
C MET A 1 2.86 14.75 -11.97
N CYS A 2 2.45 14.38 -10.76
CA CYS A 2 3.33 13.81 -9.75
C CYS A 2 2.90 12.37 -9.48
N GLU A 3 3.82 11.43 -9.60
CA GLU A 3 3.59 10.04 -9.24
C GLU A 3 4.12 9.79 -7.83
N ILE A 4 3.29 9.22 -6.97
CA ILE A 4 3.67 8.80 -5.63
C ILE A 4 3.51 7.29 -5.54
N LYS A 5 4.57 6.61 -5.11
CA LYS A 5 4.54 5.18 -4.78
C LYS A 5 4.88 5.02 -3.33
N ILE A 6 4.01 4.34 -2.59
CA ILE A 6 4.22 3.99 -1.19
C ILE A 6 4.40 2.48 -1.15
N CYS A 7 5.51 2.04 -0.58
CA CYS A 7 5.93 0.65 -0.56
C CYS A 7 6.18 0.18 0.86
N GLY A 8 5.89 -1.09 1.13
CA GLY A 8 6.19 -1.72 2.41
C GLY A 8 6.16 -3.24 2.30
N TYR A 9 6.95 -3.89 3.15
CA TYR A 9 6.99 -5.34 3.22
C TYR A 9 5.77 -5.87 3.97
N CYS A 10 5.21 -6.97 3.49
CA CYS A 10 4.04 -7.63 4.04
C CYS A 10 4.35 -9.07 4.42
N GLU A 11 3.81 -9.49 5.56
CA GLU A 11 3.61 -10.90 5.86
C GLU A 11 2.26 -11.36 5.28
N VAL A 12 2.18 -12.62 4.87
CA VAL A 12 0.90 -13.24 4.45
C VAL A 12 0.46 -14.15 5.58
N THR A 13 -0.82 -14.12 5.95
CA THR A 13 -1.35 -14.96 7.03
C THR A 13 -2.51 -15.86 6.56
N ASP A 14 -2.65 -17.03 7.19
CA ASP A 14 -3.84 -17.86 6.99
C ASP A 14 -5.03 -17.34 7.83
N GLN A 15 -6.19 -18.00 7.72
CA GLN A 15 -7.40 -17.66 8.49
C GLN A 15 -7.21 -17.76 10.02
N ASN A 16 -6.17 -18.46 10.47
CA ASN A 16 -5.81 -18.63 11.88
C ASN A 16 -4.70 -17.65 12.32
N ARG A 17 -4.37 -16.65 11.49
CA ARG A 17 -3.28 -15.68 11.70
C ARG A 17 -1.90 -16.32 11.80
N ARG A 18 -1.69 -17.45 11.14
CA ARG A 18 -0.36 -18.06 11.03
C ARG A 18 0.35 -17.46 9.84
N VAL A 19 1.58 -17.00 10.04
CA VAL A 19 2.44 -16.52 8.96
C VAL A 19 2.68 -17.65 7.97
N ILE A 20 2.49 -17.34 6.69
CA ILE A 20 2.79 -18.19 5.55
C ILE A 20 4.17 -17.77 5.03
N ASP A 21 5.15 -18.65 5.18
CA ASP A 21 6.52 -18.48 4.69
C ASP A 21 6.87 -19.45 3.54
N ASP A 22 5.88 -20.23 3.08
CA ASP A 22 6.01 -21.14 1.95
C ASP A 22 6.19 -20.36 0.63
N GLU A 23 7.36 -20.52 0.02
CA GLU A 23 7.74 -19.84 -1.21
C GLU A 23 6.72 -20.08 -2.34
N GLN A 24 6.19 -21.30 -2.49
CA GLN A 24 5.25 -21.60 -3.58
C GLN A 24 3.96 -20.77 -3.43
N THR A 25 3.46 -20.65 -2.20
CA THR A 25 2.30 -19.84 -1.88
C THR A 25 2.61 -18.35 -2.06
N LEU A 26 3.75 -17.86 -1.58
CA LEU A 26 4.14 -16.45 -1.73
C LEU A 26 4.34 -16.04 -3.20
N ARG A 27 4.86 -16.94 -4.04
CA ARG A 27 4.98 -16.70 -5.50
C ARG A 27 3.65 -16.49 -6.21
N CYS A 28 2.53 -16.98 -5.66
CA CYS A 28 1.20 -16.74 -6.22
C CYS A 28 0.80 -15.26 -6.17
N PHE A 29 1.40 -14.48 -5.27
CA PHE A 29 1.15 -13.04 -5.14
C PHE A 29 2.06 -12.21 -6.04
N ASN A 30 3.01 -12.83 -6.75
CA ASN A 30 3.99 -12.10 -7.53
C ASN A 30 3.35 -11.37 -8.72
N LYS A 31 3.51 -10.04 -8.77
CA LYS A 31 2.92 -9.13 -9.76
C LYS A 31 1.39 -9.15 -9.74
N LEU A 32 0.80 -9.48 -8.60
CA LEU A 32 -0.64 -9.37 -8.44
C LEU A 32 -0.97 -7.88 -8.38
N GLU A 33 -1.67 -7.39 -9.40
CA GLU A 33 -2.11 -6.00 -9.49
C GLU A 33 -3.61 -5.92 -9.21
N TYR A 34 -3.96 -4.97 -8.38
CA TYR A 34 -5.32 -4.57 -8.13
C TYR A 34 -5.46 -3.08 -8.35
N CYS A 35 -6.51 -2.68 -9.08
CA CYS A 35 -6.84 -1.30 -9.34
C CYS A 35 -8.30 -1.08 -8.93
N ASP A 36 -8.52 -0.39 -7.81
CA ASP A 36 -9.83 0.19 -7.51
C ASP A 36 -9.89 1.57 -8.17
N GLU A 37 -10.99 1.84 -8.86
CA GLU A 37 -11.26 3.14 -9.46
C GLU A 37 -11.56 4.21 -8.40
N ARG A 38 -11.84 3.84 -7.13
CA ARG A 38 -12.33 4.75 -6.08
C ARG A 38 -11.74 4.61 -4.66
N PRO A 39 -10.50 4.16 -4.39
CA PRO A 39 -10.02 4.08 -3.02
C PRO A 39 -9.70 5.46 -2.43
N ILE A 40 -9.71 6.51 -3.26
CA ILE A 40 -9.63 7.90 -2.82
C ILE A 40 -10.91 8.35 -2.09
N ASP A 41 -12.08 7.81 -2.41
CA ASP A 41 -13.33 8.26 -1.76
C ASP A 41 -13.38 7.84 -0.29
N ASN A 42 -12.64 6.78 0.08
CA ASN A 42 -12.48 6.30 1.45
C ASN A 42 -11.35 7.03 2.20
N LEU A 43 -10.58 7.92 1.54
CA LEU A 43 -9.58 8.75 2.22
C LEU A 43 -10.20 9.79 3.17
N PHE A 44 -11.50 10.06 3.05
CA PHE A 44 -12.15 11.11 3.82
C PHE A 44 -12.84 10.54 5.05
N ASP A 45 -12.22 10.68 6.22
CA ASP A 45 -12.84 10.33 7.51
C ASP A 45 -13.47 11.55 8.21
N GLY A 46 -13.73 12.62 7.45
CA GLY A 46 -14.31 13.86 7.96
C GLY A 46 -13.28 14.97 8.27
N ASP A 47 -11.98 14.71 8.14
CA ASP A 47 -10.93 15.74 8.29
C ASP A 47 -10.87 16.65 7.05
N PRO A 48 -11.07 17.98 7.19
CA PRO A 48 -10.92 18.93 6.09
C PRO A 48 -9.55 18.89 5.42
N GLU A 49 -8.49 18.55 6.15
CA GLU A 49 -7.13 18.48 5.60
C GLU A 49 -6.92 17.22 4.74
N GLU A 50 -7.58 16.10 5.08
CA GLU A 50 -7.63 14.89 4.23
C GLU A 50 -8.45 15.15 2.97
N LEU A 51 -9.58 15.85 3.09
CA LEU A 51 -10.39 16.24 1.93
C LEU A 51 -9.59 17.11 0.94
N ALA A 52 -8.80 18.04 1.45
CA ALA A 52 -7.93 18.88 0.63
C ALA A 52 -6.88 18.03 -0.10
N LEU A 53 -6.26 17.05 0.58
CA LEU A 53 -5.29 16.12 -0.01
C LEU A 53 -5.93 15.27 -1.12
N ILE A 54 -7.10 14.70 -0.85
CA ILE A 54 -7.90 13.90 -1.80
C ILE A 54 -8.16 14.66 -3.09
N GLN A 55 -8.57 15.94 -2.98
CA GLN A 55 -8.90 16.76 -4.15
C GLN A 55 -7.71 16.99 -5.09
N LYS A 56 -6.49 16.91 -4.56
CA LYS A 56 -5.24 17.02 -5.33
C LYS A 56 -4.87 15.74 -6.06
N LEU A 57 -5.43 14.60 -5.68
CA LEU A 57 -5.18 13.32 -6.34
C LEU A 57 -6.07 13.18 -7.60
N ILE A 58 -5.51 12.58 -8.65
CA ILE A 58 -6.18 12.17 -9.90
C ILE A 58 -6.68 10.75 -9.74
N SER A 59 -5.80 9.89 -9.26
CA SER A 59 -6.05 8.49 -8.97
C SER A 59 -5.16 8.08 -7.80
N GLY A 60 -5.64 7.11 -7.07
CA GLY A 60 -4.95 6.39 -6.03
C GLY A 60 -5.59 5.04 -6.10
N GLY A 61 -4.84 3.95 -6.04
CA GLY A 61 -5.51 2.66 -5.96
C GLY A 61 -4.91 1.50 -6.70
N THR A 62 -3.82 1.71 -7.44
CA THR A 62 -3.07 0.55 -7.94
C THR A 62 -2.27 -0.02 -6.79
N LEU A 63 -2.71 -1.14 -6.22
CA LEU A 63 -1.92 -1.98 -5.35
C LEU A 63 -1.24 -3.04 -6.20
N VAL A 64 0.08 -3.13 -6.09
CA VAL A 64 0.86 -4.24 -6.66
C VAL A 64 1.50 -5.00 -5.51
N LEU A 65 1.35 -6.32 -5.52
CA LEU A 65 2.10 -7.23 -4.67
C LEU A 65 3.22 -7.85 -5.50
N GLU A 66 4.43 -7.87 -4.97
CA GLU A 66 5.59 -8.49 -5.59
C GLU A 66 6.27 -9.43 -4.61
N TYR A 67 6.60 -10.64 -5.06
CA TYR A 67 7.35 -11.58 -4.23
C TYR A 67 8.85 -11.36 -4.45
N LEU A 68 9.58 -11.11 -3.36
CA LEU A 68 11.01 -10.90 -3.39
C LEU A 68 11.76 -12.17 -3.00
N ASP A 69 12.28 -12.87 -4.02
CA ASP A 69 13.03 -14.13 -3.87
C ASP A 69 14.17 -14.05 -2.85
N SER A 70 14.87 -12.91 -2.77
CA SER A 70 16.05 -12.73 -1.92
C SER A 70 15.73 -12.71 -0.42
N GLU A 71 14.50 -12.34 -0.07
CA GLU A 71 14.08 -12.10 1.30
C GLU A 71 12.92 -13.02 1.73
N ASN A 72 12.30 -13.74 0.78
CA ASN A 72 11.12 -14.57 0.98
C ASN A 72 9.94 -13.77 1.60
N VAL A 73 9.66 -12.59 1.03
CA VAL A 73 8.66 -11.63 1.51
C VAL A 73 7.81 -11.10 0.37
N ILE A 74 6.66 -10.52 0.71
CA ILE A 74 5.85 -9.73 -0.23
C ILE A 74 6.18 -8.25 -0.06
N LEU A 75 6.37 -7.55 -1.18
CA LEU A 75 6.41 -6.10 -1.23
C LEU A 75 5.06 -5.60 -1.76
N ALA A 76 4.32 -4.86 -0.94
CA ALA A 76 3.18 -4.10 -1.40
C ALA A 76 3.62 -2.73 -1.92
N THR A 77 3.05 -2.30 -3.03
CA THR A 77 3.23 -0.96 -3.60
C THR A 77 1.87 -0.37 -3.92
N THR A 78 1.51 0.73 -3.27
CA THR A 78 0.34 1.53 -3.66
C THR A 78 0.77 2.76 -4.45
N GLY A 79 0.23 2.89 -5.66
CA GLY A 79 0.45 4.01 -6.56
C GLY A 79 -0.65 5.07 -6.49
N TYR A 80 -0.22 6.33 -6.49
CA TYR A 80 -1.06 7.51 -6.57
C TYR A 80 -0.54 8.47 -7.64
N THR A 81 -1.45 9.19 -8.28
CA THR A 81 -1.16 10.28 -9.20
C THR A 81 -1.76 11.56 -8.66
N ALA A 82 -0.97 12.63 -8.54
CA ALA A 82 -1.43 13.96 -8.13
C ALA A 82 -1.42 14.96 -9.29
N LYS A 83 -2.43 15.85 -9.29
CA LYS A 83 -2.61 16.96 -10.25
C LYS A 83 -1.51 17.99 -10.12
N GLU A 84 -1.07 18.21 -8.89
CA GLU A 84 -0.04 19.15 -8.50
C GLU A 84 0.99 18.48 -7.59
N GLU A 85 2.09 19.18 -7.32
CA GLU A 85 3.10 18.69 -6.39
C GLU A 85 2.55 18.73 -4.96
N LEU A 86 2.78 17.64 -4.22
CA LEU A 86 2.44 17.55 -2.80
C LEU A 86 3.61 18.06 -1.97
N SER A 87 3.27 18.80 -0.91
CA SER A 87 4.21 19.17 0.14
C SER A 87 4.62 17.95 0.96
N ASP A 88 5.72 18.08 1.70
CA ASP A 88 6.23 16.99 2.53
C ASP A 88 5.21 16.55 3.60
N SER A 89 4.45 17.48 4.19
CA SER A 89 3.40 17.15 5.15
C SER A 89 2.23 16.39 4.51
N GLU A 90 1.85 16.74 3.28
CA GLU A 90 0.83 16.02 2.51
C GLU A 90 1.27 14.62 2.13
N ILE A 91 2.54 14.45 1.76
CA ILE A 91 3.13 13.14 1.48
C ILE A 91 3.13 12.27 2.75
N GLN A 92 3.51 12.82 3.90
CA GLN A 92 3.48 12.10 5.17
C GLN A 92 2.07 11.67 5.58
N LYS A 93 1.06 12.51 5.33
CA LYS A 93 -0.34 12.13 5.54
C LYS A 93 -0.78 11.02 4.62
N LEU A 94 -0.45 11.12 3.33
CA LEU A 94 -0.78 10.07 2.36
C LEU A 94 -0.14 8.73 2.76
N ILE A 95 1.11 8.76 3.18
CA ILE A 95 1.82 7.61 3.74
C ILE A 95 1.08 7.02 4.95
N SER A 96 0.81 7.87 5.97
CA SER A 96 0.16 7.43 7.20
C SER A 96 -1.18 6.77 6.91
N PHE A 97 -1.96 7.38 6.01
CA PHE A 97 -3.22 6.83 5.57
C PHE A 97 -3.05 5.48 4.87
N THR A 98 -2.19 5.39 3.84
CA THR A 98 -1.95 4.15 3.09
C THR A 98 -1.53 3.03 4.03
N SER A 99 -0.62 3.33 4.96
CA SER A 99 -0.16 2.37 5.96
C SER A 99 -1.22 1.98 6.99
N GLY A 100 -2.11 2.90 7.37
CA GLY A 100 -3.24 2.59 8.24
C GLY A 100 -4.21 1.62 7.56
N HIS A 101 -4.55 1.89 6.31
CA HIS A 101 -5.36 1.00 5.47
C HIS A 101 -4.74 -0.37 5.27
N TRP A 102 -3.42 -0.42 5.16
CA TRP A 102 -2.68 -1.67 5.10
C TRP A 102 -2.82 -2.48 6.41
N VAL A 103 -2.61 -1.85 7.56
CA VAL A 103 -2.70 -2.48 8.91
C VAL A 103 -4.10 -2.97 9.23
N ASP A 104 -5.13 -2.20 8.88
CA ASP A 104 -6.54 -2.60 9.08
C ASP A 104 -6.96 -3.78 8.17
N GLY A 105 -6.00 -4.26 7.36
CA GLY A 105 -6.20 -5.19 6.26
C GLY A 105 -6.52 -4.40 5.01
N PHE A 106 -6.07 -4.90 3.86
CA PHE A 106 -6.35 -4.30 2.54
C PHE A 106 -7.87 -4.16 2.24
N GLY A 107 -8.74 -4.55 3.15
CA GLY A 107 -10.18 -4.39 3.09
C GLY A 107 -10.81 -5.43 2.17
N SER A 108 -12.11 -5.62 2.38
CA SER A 108 -13.03 -6.49 1.63
C SER A 108 -13.10 -6.22 0.13
N ARG A 109 -12.31 -5.29 -0.39
CA ARG A 109 -12.40 -4.86 -1.79
C ARG A 109 -11.08 -4.85 -2.55
N PHE A 110 -9.90 -4.76 -1.92
CA PHE A 110 -8.61 -4.81 -2.66
C PHE A 110 -8.21 -6.20 -3.14
N CYS A 111 -8.42 -7.21 -2.30
CA CYS A 111 -7.98 -8.57 -2.63
C CYS A 111 -8.71 -9.62 -1.82
N GLU A 112 -9.51 -9.24 -0.83
CA GLU A 112 -10.19 -10.18 0.06
C GLU A 112 -11.10 -11.12 -0.71
N ASP A 113 -11.81 -10.71 -1.76
CA ASP A 113 -12.63 -11.65 -2.55
C ASP A 113 -11.78 -12.71 -3.27
N PHE A 114 -10.65 -12.31 -3.89
CA PHE A 114 -9.74 -13.24 -4.58
C PHE A 114 -8.98 -14.15 -3.59
N LEU A 115 -8.56 -13.59 -2.45
CA LEU A 115 -7.80 -14.32 -1.44
C LEU A 115 -8.70 -15.20 -0.56
N GLN A 116 -9.91 -14.74 -0.20
CA GLN A 116 -10.89 -15.54 0.52
C GLN A 116 -11.38 -16.72 -0.32
N ASP A 117 -11.57 -16.55 -1.63
CA ASP A 117 -11.87 -17.66 -2.56
C ASP A 117 -10.76 -18.73 -2.57
N GLN A 118 -9.53 -18.36 -2.19
CA GLN A 118 -8.38 -19.26 -2.05
C GLN A 118 -8.07 -19.63 -0.59
N GLY A 119 -8.84 -19.13 0.38
CA GLY A 119 -8.66 -19.40 1.82
C GLY A 119 -7.55 -18.59 2.52
N TYR A 120 -7.03 -17.54 1.90
CA TYR A 120 -5.96 -16.69 2.42
C TYR A 120 -6.46 -15.31 2.88
N ARG A 121 -5.71 -14.67 3.78
CA ARG A 121 -5.92 -13.27 4.15
C ARG A 121 -4.58 -12.54 4.06
N LEU A 122 -4.57 -11.36 3.45
CA LEU A 122 -3.40 -10.48 3.56
C LEU A 122 -3.63 -9.57 4.77
N GLU A 123 -2.90 -9.81 5.85
CA GLU A 123 -2.79 -8.90 6.98
C GLU A 123 -1.39 -8.30 6.95
N LEU A 124 -1.31 -6.98 6.85
CA LEU A 124 -0.02 -6.32 6.97
C LEU A 124 0.38 -6.30 8.44
N ASN A 125 1.22 -7.27 8.82
CA ASN A 125 1.79 -7.32 10.15
C ASN A 125 3.03 -6.42 10.21
N CYS A 126 2.87 -5.21 10.71
CA CYS A 126 3.96 -4.25 10.96
C CYS A 126 4.78 -4.62 12.22
N ASP A 127 4.95 -5.92 12.53
CA ASP A 127 5.76 -6.34 13.67
C ASP A 127 7.26 -6.25 13.33
N ALA A 128 8.09 -6.25 14.37
CA ALA A 128 9.48 -5.76 14.44
C ALA A 128 10.50 -6.08 13.32
N ARG A 129 10.19 -6.93 12.34
CA ARG A 129 11.05 -7.20 11.17
C ARG A 129 10.88 -6.18 10.03
N PHE A 130 9.72 -5.54 9.92
CA PHE A 130 9.37 -4.68 8.78
C PHE A 130 8.78 -3.34 9.23
N GLN A 131 9.57 -2.58 10.00
CA GLN A 131 9.18 -1.22 10.45
C GLN A 131 9.45 -0.13 9.40
N ASP A 132 9.85 -0.51 8.19
CA ASP A 132 10.21 0.44 7.14
C ASP A 132 9.17 0.40 6.03
N ALA A 133 8.28 1.39 6.02
CA ALA A 133 7.64 1.80 4.78
C ALA A 133 8.51 2.86 4.10
N PHE A 134 8.51 2.88 2.78
CA PHE A 134 9.22 3.88 2.00
C PHE A 134 8.31 4.43 0.93
N ALA A 135 8.37 5.73 0.71
CA ALA A 135 7.67 6.37 -0.38
C ALA A 135 8.67 6.97 -1.36
N SER A 136 8.44 6.76 -2.64
CA SER A 136 9.11 7.51 -3.69
C SER A 136 8.10 8.46 -4.32
N VAL A 137 8.46 9.74 -4.40
CA VAL A 137 7.68 10.76 -5.09
C VAL A 137 8.47 11.19 -6.30
N THR A 138 7.93 10.92 -7.48
CA THR A 138 8.56 11.24 -8.76
C THR A 138 7.76 12.34 -9.44
N THR A 139 8.44 13.46 -9.66
CA THR A 139 7.98 14.55 -10.53
C THR A 139 8.72 14.46 -11.87
N ASN A 140 8.35 15.30 -12.83
CA ASN A 140 9.05 15.39 -14.12
C ASN A 140 10.54 15.76 -13.98
N GLU A 141 10.95 16.33 -12.85
CA GLU A 141 12.27 16.93 -12.66
C GLU A 141 13.11 16.20 -11.62
N THR A 142 12.48 15.54 -10.64
CA THR A 142 13.17 14.94 -9.49
C THR A 142 12.41 13.75 -8.91
N THR A 143 13.17 12.79 -8.36
CA THR A 143 12.63 11.74 -7.48
C THR A 143 13.11 11.98 -6.06
N ARG A 144 12.17 12.04 -5.12
CA ARG A 144 12.41 12.17 -3.68
C ARG A 144 12.05 10.87 -2.97
N PHE A 145 12.83 10.49 -1.98
CA PHE A 145 12.60 9.28 -1.18
C PHE A 145 12.30 9.66 0.27
N PHE A 146 11.28 9.05 0.83
CA PHE A 146 10.85 9.20 2.21
C PHE A 146 10.94 7.84 2.88
N ARG A 147 11.58 7.78 4.04
CA ARG A 147 11.56 6.61 4.92
C ARG A 147 10.58 6.88 6.06
N VAL A 148 9.79 5.88 6.38
CA VAL A 148 8.73 5.96 7.38
C VAL A 148 9.12 4.98 8.47
N GLN A 149 9.24 5.49 9.69
CA GLN A 149 9.44 4.68 10.89
C GLN A 149 8.11 4.66 11.63
N PHE A 150 7.55 3.47 11.83
CA PHE A 150 6.34 3.24 12.61
C PHE A 150 6.61 3.34 14.12
#